data_AF-A0A934I3N7-F1
#
_entry.id   AF-A0A934I3N7-F1
#
_cell.length_a   1.000
_cell.length_b   1.000
_cell.length_c   1.000
_cell.angle_alpha   90.00
_cell.angle_beta   90.00
_cell.angle_gamma   90.00
#
_symmetry.space_group_name_H-M   'P 1'
#
loop_
_entity.id
_entity.type
_entity.pdbx_description
1 polymer ?
#
loop_
_entity_poly.entity_id
_entity_poly.type
_entity_poly.pdbx_seq_one_letter_code
_entity_poly.pdbx_strand_id
1 'polypeptide(L)'
;MNLTSISLSYFILGIAIAAIAAYLYFKLLVTKTSPESPQKDKIIGQMKDPESWRIKNVRMANVCMFWFIVSIIIFASIKFLFRVQLISIIYLLIYAVLIVLSFIFAARVEKKAST
;
A
#
# COMPACT_ATOMS: atom_id res chain seq x y z
N MET A 1 -19.59 -6.81 -17.42
CA MET A 1 -18.59 -7.87 -17.70
C MET A 1 -18.31 -8.61 -16.41
N ASN A 2 -18.27 -9.94 -16.45
CA ASN A 2 -18.05 -10.78 -15.28
C ASN A 2 -16.71 -11.52 -15.37
N LEU A 3 -16.08 -11.78 -14.23
CA LEU A 3 -14.83 -12.52 -14.11
C LEU A 3 -15.08 -13.78 -13.29
N THR A 4 -14.31 -14.84 -13.56
CA THR A 4 -14.38 -16.04 -12.71
C THR A 4 -13.78 -15.75 -11.34
N SER A 5 -14.35 -16.31 -10.28
CA SER A 5 -13.80 -16.19 -8.93
C SER A 5 -12.36 -16.69 -8.84
N ILE A 6 -11.99 -17.71 -9.63
CA ILE A 6 -10.63 -18.23 -9.72
C ILE A 6 -9.67 -17.14 -10.22
N SER A 7 -9.91 -16.57 -11.41
CA SER A 7 -9.04 -15.52 -11.96
C SER A 7 -8.97 -14.29 -11.04
N LEU A 8 -10.11 -13.92 -10.45
CA LEU A 8 -10.18 -12.79 -9.53
C LEU A 8 -9.33 -13.02 -8.28
N SER A 9 -9.36 -14.23 -7.69
CA SER A 9 -8.56 -14.56 -6.51
C SER A 9 -7.06 -14.36 -6.76
N TYR A 10 -6.54 -14.88 -7.88
CA TYR A 10 -5.13 -14.72 -8.21
C TYR A 10 -4.74 -13.28 -8.55
N PHE A 11 -5.66 -12.51 -9.14
CA PHE A 11 -5.45 -11.08 -9.35
C PHE A 11 -5.31 -10.33 -8.02
N ILE A 12 -6.22 -10.58 -7.05
CA ILE A 12 -6.14 -10.00 -5.71
C ILE A 12 -4.87 -10.46 -4.97
N LEU A 13 -4.45 -11.71 -5.14
CA LEU A 13 -3.17 -12.18 -4.60
C LEU A 13 -1.98 -11.42 -5.20
N GLY A 14 -2.01 -11.12 -6.50
CA GLY A 14 -1.01 -10.28 -7.15
C GLY A 14 -0.92 -8.88 -6.52
N ILE A 15 -2.07 -8.28 -6.20
CA ILE A 15 -2.12 -7.00 -5.48
C ILE A 15 -1.52 -7.14 -4.08
N ALA A 16 -1.83 -8.23 -3.35
CA ALA A 16 -1.24 -8.48 -2.04
C ALA A 16 0.30 -8.52 -2.10
N ILE A 17 0.85 -9.26 -3.07
CA ILE A 17 2.30 -9.37 -3.27
C ILE A 17 2.92 -8.00 -3.59
N ALA A 18 2.30 -7.22 -4.48
CA ALA A 18 2.76 -5.87 -4.78
C ALA A 18 2.71 -4.95 -3.55
N ALA A 19 1.64 -5.04 -2.75
CA ALA A 19 1.45 -4.24 -1.55
C ALA A 19 2.51 -4.56 -0.46
N ILE A 20 2.82 -5.84 -0.21
CA ILE A 20 3.87 -6.20 0.76
C ILE A 20 5.26 -5.80 0.27
N ALA A 21 5.55 -5.94 -1.03
CA ALA A 21 6.82 -5.48 -1.60
C ALA A 21 6.99 -3.95 -1.43
N ALA A 22 5.93 -3.18 -1.72
CA ALA A 22 5.92 -1.73 -1.51
C ALA A 22 6.05 -1.36 -0.03
N TYR A 23 5.37 -2.07 0.88
CA TYR A 23 5.53 -1.89 2.32
C TYR A 23 6.99 -2.06 2.75
N LEU A 24 7.62 -3.17 2.36
CA LEU A 24 9.02 -3.45 2.69
C LEU A 24 9.94 -2.37 2.13
N TYR A 25 9.71 -1.94 0.89
CA TYR A 25 10.46 -0.84 0.29
C TYR A 25 10.38 0.45 1.13
N PHE A 26 9.17 0.93 1.44
CA PHE A 26 9.01 2.15 2.23
C PHE A 26 9.50 1.99 3.67
N LYS A 27 9.31 0.82 4.27
CA LYS A 27 9.80 0.53 5.62
C LYS A 27 11.33 0.56 5.67
N LEU A 28 12.00 -0.01 4.68
CA LEU A 28 13.46 0.02 4.57
C LEU A 28 13.97 1.45 4.42
N LEU A 29 13.32 2.27 3.59
CA LEU A 29 13.67 3.69 3.45
C LEU A 29 13.58 4.42 4.79
N VAL A 30 12.48 4.24 5.54
CA VAL A 30 12.30 4.86 6.86
C VAL A 30 13.37 4.39 7.85
N THR A 31 13.63 3.08 7.92
CA THR A 31 14.62 2.55 8.87
C THR A 31 16.04 3.03 8.55
N LYS A 32 16.43 3.04 7.28
CA LYS A 32 17.76 3.48 6.85
C LYS A 32 17.99 5.00 6.96
N THR A 33 16.91 5.77 7.10
CA THR A 33 16.94 7.24 7.29
C THR A 33 16.72 7.65 8.74
N SER A 34 16.70 6.70 9.68
CA SER A 34 16.65 6.98 11.12
C SER A 34 17.90 7.76 11.59
N PRO A 35 17.80 8.64 12.61
CA PRO A 35 18.92 9.43 13.13
C PRO A 35 20.17 8.61 13.51
N GLU A 36 19.97 7.36 13.90
CA GLU A 36 21.02 6.44 14.35
C GLU A 36 21.64 5.61 13.20
N SER A 37 21.14 5.74 11.96
CA SER A 37 21.59 4.93 10.83
C SER A 37 22.83 5.54 10.16
N PRO A 38 23.91 4.77 9.96
CA PRO A 38 25.10 5.23 9.22
C PRO A 38 24.80 5.47 7.72
N GLN A 39 23.66 5.01 7.20
CA GLN A 39 23.24 5.21 5.81
C GLN A 39 22.40 6.48 5.62
N LYS A 40 22.11 7.22 6.70
CA LYS A 40 21.25 8.40 6.68
C LYS A 40 21.73 9.45 5.67
N ASP A 41 23.01 9.83 5.72
CA ASP A 41 23.55 10.89 4.87
C ASP A 41 23.63 10.48 3.40
N LYS A 42 23.71 9.17 3.11
CA LYS A 42 23.69 8.65 1.73
C LYS A 42 22.31 8.73 1.09
N ILE A 43 21.23 8.64 1.87
CA ILE A 43 19.85 8.61 1.39
C ILE A 43 19.20 9.99 1.48
N ILE A 44 19.41 10.70 2.59
CA ILE A 44 18.84 12.03 2.83
C ILE A 44 19.70 13.12 2.18
N GLY A 45 21.02 12.99 2.22
CA GLY A 45 21.96 13.95 1.63
C GLY A 45 21.64 15.40 2.00
N GLN A 46 21.46 16.25 0.98
CA GLN A 46 21.07 17.66 1.13
C GLN A 46 19.57 17.91 0.90
N MET A 47 18.69 16.97 1.28
CA MET A 47 17.25 17.19 1.21
C MET A 47 16.82 18.42 2.01
N LYS A 48 16.00 19.27 1.39
CA LYS A 48 15.45 20.48 2.00
C LYS A 48 14.55 20.22 3.22
N ASP A 49 13.77 19.13 3.21
CA ASP A 49 12.88 18.76 4.31
C ASP A 49 12.82 17.23 4.50
N PRO A 50 13.79 16.67 5.25
CA PRO A 50 13.94 15.23 5.41
C PRO A 50 12.89 14.62 6.35
N GLU A 51 12.39 15.39 7.33
CA GLU A 51 11.38 14.91 8.27
C GLU A 51 10.01 14.75 7.60
N SER A 52 9.57 15.74 6.81
CA SER A 52 8.32 15.58 6.05
C SER A 52 8.39 14.44 5.04
N TRP A 53 9.54 14.25 4.41
CA TRP A 53 9.78 13.10 3.53
C TRP A 53 9.67 11.77 4.29
N ARG A 54 10.29 11.66 5.47
CA ARG A 54 10.22 10.46 6.31
C ARG A 54 8.78 10.17 6.77
N ILE A 55 8.06 11.18 7.23
CA ILE A 55 6.64 11.06 7.64
C ILE A 55 5.78 10.55 6.47
N LYS A 56 6.00 11.07 5.26
CA LYS A 56 5.30 10.61 4.06
C LYS A 56 5.58 9.13 3.78
N ASN A 57 6.83 8.69 3.87
CA ASN A 57 7.18 7.28 3.65
C ASN A 57 6.63 6.36 4.74
N VAL A 58 6.56 6.80 6.00
CA VAL A 58 5.87 6.06 7.07
C VAL A 58 4.39 5.89 6.75
N ARG A 59 3.70 6.96 6.35
CA ARG A 59 2.28 6.90 5.95
C ARG A 59 2.08 5.94 4.76
N MET A 60 2.95 6.00 3.76
CA MET A 60 2.90 5.11 2.60
C MET A 60 3.13 3.65 2.98
N ALA A 61 4.09 3.36 3.86
CA ALA A 61 4.29 2.01 4.39
C ALA A 61 3.01 1.50 5.06
N ASN A 62 2.38 2.30 5.91
CA ASN A 62 1.14 1.89 6.61
C ASN A 62 -0.01 1.61 5.62
N VAL A 63 -0.19 2.45 4.60
CA VAL A 63 -1.20 2.21 3.55
C VAL A 63 -0.92 0.92 2.78
N CYS A 64 0.34 0.67 2.42
CA CYS A 64 0.72 -0.57 1.75
C CYS A 64 0.44 -1.81 2.62
N MET A 65 0.76 -1.74 3.92
CA MET A 65 0.48 -2.82 4.87
C MET A 65 -1.02 -3.06 5.03
N PHE A 66 -1.81 -1.99 5.13
CA PHE A 66 -3.28 -2.08 5.17
C PHE A 66 -3.82 -2.81 3.94
N TRP A 67 -3.41 -2.39 2.74
CA TRP A 67 -3.88 -3.03 1.51
C TRP A 67 -3.39 -4.45 1.33
N PHE A 68 -2.19 -4.80 1.83
CA PHE A 68 -1.75 -6.18 1.90
C PHE A 68 -2.72 -7.04 2.73
N ILE A 69 -3.03 -6.60 3.96
CA ILE A 69 -3.95 -7.33 4.86
C ILE A 69 -5.34 -7.47 4.21
N VAL A 70 -5.90 -6.39 3.70
CA VAL A 70 -7.21 -6.40 3.03
C VAL A 70 -7.20 -7.33 1.81
N SER A 71 -6.15 -7.28 0.98
CA SER A 71 -6.02 -8.16 -0.19
C SER A 71 -5.96 -9.62 0.22
N ILE A 72 -5.21 -9.97 1.26
CA ILE A 72 -5.13 -11.35 1.76
C ILE A 72 -6.48 -11.84 2.28
N ILE A 73 -7.21 -11.01 3.03
CA ILE A 73 -8.55 -11.37 3.53
C ILE A 73 -9.51 -11.61 2.35
N ILE A 74 -9.52 -10.72 1.36
CA ILE A 74 -10.38 -10.87 0.18
C ILE A 74 -9.98 -12.10 -0.63
N PHE A 75 -8.68 -12.32 -0.84
CA PHE A 75 -8.16 -13.52 -1.51
C PHE A 75 -8.60 -14.80 -0.82
N ALA A 76 -8.38 -14.90 0.49
CA ALA A 76 -8.77 -16.07 1.27
C ALA A 76 -10.29 -16.29 1.21
N SER A 77 -11.07 -15.21 1.28
CA SER A 77 -12.52 -15.27 1.14
C SER A 77 -12.93 -15.85 -0.20
N ILE A 78 -12.44 -15.28 -1.30
CA ILE A 78 -12.77 -15.75 -2.67
C ILE A 78 -12.28 -17.18 -2.91
N LYS A 79 -11.07 -17.53 -2.42
CA LYS A 79 -10.42 -18.81 -2.69
C LYS A 79 -11.02 -19.97 -1.90
N PHE A 80 -11.37 -19.76 -0.63
CA PHE A 80 -11.75 -20.84 0.28
C PHE A 80 -13.23 -20.85 0.67
N LEU A 81 -13.90 -19.69 0.71
CA LEU A 81 -15.28 -19.58 1.18
C LEU A 81 -16.31 -19.63 0.04
N PHE A 82 -15.93 -19.26 -1.19
CA PHE A 82 -16.86 -19.22 -2.32
C PHE A 82 -16.65 -20.39 -3.29
N ARG A 83 -17.75 -21.00 -3.76
CA ARG A 83 -17.72 -21.91 -4.92
C ARG A 83 -17.38 -21.14 -6.20
N VAL A 84 -16.98 -21.86 -7.25
CA VAL A 84 -16.70 -21.27 -8.56
C VAL A 84 -17.94 -20.53 -9.06
N GLN A 85 -17.82 -19.20 -9.19
CA GLN A 85 -18.91 -18.33 -9.60
C GLN A 85 -18.39 -17.14 -10.40
N LEU A 86 -19.32 -16.46 -11.10
CA LEU A 86 -19.05 -15.26 -11.85
C LEU A 86 -19.25 -14.04 -10.95
N ILE A 87 -18.21 -13.22 -10.81
CA ILE A 87 -18.21 -11.98 -10.02
C ILE A 87 -18.18 -10.80 -10.99
N SER A 88 -19.02 -9.80 -10.75
CA SER A 88 -19.06 -8.58 -11.57
C SER A 88 -17.75 -7.81 -11.48
N ILE A 89 -17.25 -7.33 -12.61
CA ILE A 89 -16.03 -6.50 -12.66
C ILE A 89 -16.17 -5.20 -11.87
N ILE A 90 -17.39 -4.73 -11.61
CA ILE A 90 -17.63 -3.49 -10.86
C ILE A 90 -16.97 -3.54 -9.48
N TYR A 91 -16.97 -4.70 -8.81
CA TYR A 91 -16.29 -4.85 -7.52
C TYR A 91 -14.78 -4.63 -7.61
N LEU A 92 -14.16 -5.09 -8.71
CA LEU A 92 -12.74 -4.87 -8.97
C LEU A 92 -12.43 -3.38 -9.20
N LEU A 93 -13.29 -2.68 -9.94
CA LEU A 93 -13.13 -1.25 -10.20
C LEU A 93 -13.26 -0.43 -8.92
N ILE A 94 -14.28 -0.72 -8.09
CA ILE A 94 -14.43 -0.08 -6.78
C ILE A 94 -13.19 -0.32 -5.92
N TYR A 95 -12.71 -1.57 -5.88
CA TYR A 95 -11.51 -1.94 -5.14
C TYR A 95 -10.27 -1.13 -5.58
N ALA A 96 -10.04 -1.04 -6.90
CA ALA A 96 -8.93 -0.26 -7.45
C ALA A 96 -9.05 1.25 -7.13
N VAL A 97 -10.26 1.82 -7.22
CA VAL A 97 -10.51 3.22 -6.88
C VAL A 97 -10.19 3.49 -5.41
N LEU A 98 -10.61 2.60 -4.50
CA LEU A 98 -10.32 2.74 -3.08
C LEU A 98 -8.80 2.70 -2.78
N ILE A 99 -8.05 1.83 -3.46
CA ILE A 99 -6.59 1.80 -3.37
C ILE A 99 -6.02 3.16 -3.79
N VAL A 100 -6.36 3.64 -4.98
CA VAL A 100 -5.85 4.90 -5.52
C VAL A 100 -6.17 6.08 -4.59
N LEU A 101 -7.41 6.18 -4.12
CA LEU A 101 -7.80 7.23 -3.18
C LEU A 101 -6.98 7.16 -1.89
N SER A 102 -6.76 5.98 -1.33
CA SER A 102 -5.96 5.81 -0.11
C SER A 102 -4.52 6.33 -0.29
N PHE A 103 -3.91 6.05 -1.44
CA PHE A 103 -2.58 6.57 -1.77
C PHE A 103 -2.59 8.09 -1.91
N ILE A 104 -3.60 8.67 -2.57
CA ILE A 104 -3.73 10.13 -2.72
C ILE A 104 -3.87 10.80 -1.34
N PHE A 105 -4.71 10.26 -0.46
CA PHE A 105 -4.90 10.80 0.88
C PHE A 105 -3.63 10.68 1.72
N ALA A 106 -2.92 9.55 1.67
CA ALA A 106 -1.66 9.39 2.39
C ALA A 106 -0.52 10.25 1.84
N ALA A 107 -0.56 10.60 0.54
CA ALA A 107 0.42 11.49 -0.09
C ALA A 107 0.27 12.96 0.34
N ARG A 108 -0.91 13.37 0.79
CA ARG A 108 -1.14 14.74 1.25
C ARG A 108 -0.44 14.93 2.59
N VAL A 109 0.59 15.78 2.57
CA VAL A 109 1.24 16.27 3.78
C VAL A 109 0.31 17.31 4.39
N GLU A 110 -0.24 17.02 5.57
CA GLU A 110 -0.84 18.07 6.38
C GLU A 110 0.28 19.03 6.75
N LYS A 111 0.24 20.25 6.21
CA LYS A 111 0.98 21.35 6.82
C LYS A 111 0.48 21.41 8.26
N LYS A 112 1.34 21.13 9.25
CA LYS A 112 1.04 21.50 10.63
C LYS A 112 0.61 22.96 10.59
N ALA A 113 -0.64 23.23 11.01
CA ALA A 113 -1.05 24.59 11.31
C ALA A 113 -0.05 25.11 12.35
N SER A 114 0.78 26.05 11.94
CA SER A 114 1.61 26.83 12.85
C SER A 114 0.65 27.64 13.71
N THR A 115 0.35 27.13 14.90
CA THR A 115 -0.23 27.90 16.01
C THR A 115 0.89 28.26 16.96
#